data_AF-A0A842UD20-F1
#
_entry.id   AF-A0A842UD20-F1
#
_cell.length_a   1.000
_cell.length_b   1.000
_cell.length_c   1.000
_cell.angle_alpha   90.00
_cell.angle_beta   90.00
_cell.angle_gamma   90.00
#
_symmetry.space_group_name_H-M   'P 1'
#
loop_
_entity.id
_entity.type
_entity.pdbx_description
1 polymer ?
#
loop_
_entity_poly.entity_id
_entity_poly.type
_entity_poly.pdbx_seq_one_letter_code
_entity_poly.pdbx_strand_id
1 'polypeptide(L)'
;MEIPLNCDGGSGDKNLEVAMAVLLSELFELFKAKQKGYGPDNIATFGEKGLVVRNWDKQQRIIRNIWLGIDNELPDEKVDDTLMDQANYALMTILVRRGVWPRFQYQFEERLPTLYEVVVGALDGKTEYTDGMIAWLRFAIAGLPEEEAEEAYREWEWFLSNDLDADIF
;
A
#
# COMPACT_ATOMS: atom_id res chain seq x y z
N MET A 1 8.10 -27.71 -9.56
CA MET A 1 7.39 -28.26 -8.38
C MET A 1 5.95 -27.84 -8.54
N GLU A 2 5.04 -28.80 -8.62
CA GLU A 2 3.60 -28.51 -8.58
C GLU A 2 3.16 -28.55 -7.11
N ILE A 3 2.37 -27.57 -6.67
CA ILE A 3 1.82 -27.50 -5.32
C ILE A 3 0.31 -27.70 -5.45
N PRO A 4 -0.20 -28.94 -5.36
CA PRO A 4 -1.63 -29.19 -5.53
C PRO A 4 -2.41 -28.68 -4.32
N LEU A 5 -3.57 -28.07 -4.59
CA LEU A 5 -4.57 -27.74 -3.56
C LEU A 5 -5.52 -28.95 -3.40
N ASN A 6 -5.52 -29.56 -2.22
CA ASN A 6 -6.38 -30.70 -1.91
C ASN A 6 -7.78 -30.21 -1.50
N CYS A 7 -8.80 -30.49 -2.32
CA CYS A 7 -10.21 -30.18 -2.05
C CYS A 7 -10.97 -31.45 -1.66
N ASP A 8 -10.82 -31.89 -0.42
CA ASP A 8 -11.38 -33.14 0.11
C ASP A 8 -12.69 -32.99 0.88
N GLY A 9 -13.16 -31.75 1.07
CA GLY A 9 -14.35 -31.42 1.86
C GLY A 9 -14.07 -31.27 3.36
N GLY A 10 -12.81 -31.22 3.79
CA GLY A 10 -12.44 -31.02 5.20
C GLY A 10 -12.95 -29.71 5.81
N SER A 11 -13.27 -28.71 5.00
CA SER A 11 -13.94 -27.47 5.42
C SER A 11 -15.44 -27.63 5.72
N GLY A 12 -16.05 -28.77 5.35
CA GLY A 12 -17.48 -29.00 5.39
C GLY A 12 -18.21 -28.73 4.07
N ASP A 13 -17.55 -28.10 3.08
CA ASP A 13 -18.08 -27.91 1.73
C ASP A 13 -16.98 -28.03 0.67
N LYS A 14 -16.96 -29.16 -0.03
CA LYS A 14 -16.00 -29.43 -1.11
C LYS A 14 -16.13 -28.46 -2.29
N ASN A 15 -17.34 -28.01 -2.61
CA ASN A 15 -17.53 -27.09 -3.74
C ASN A 15 -16.94 -25.70 -3.42
N LEU A 16 -17.07 -25.27 -2.16
CA LEU A 16 -16.45 -24.02 -1.70
C LEU A 16 -14.92 -24.10 -1.74
N GLU A 17 -14.33 -25.22 -1.36
CA GLU A 17 -12.89 -25.46 -1.49
C GLU A 17 -12.42 -25.36 -2.94
N VAL A 18 -13.16 -25.99 -3.87
CA VAL A 18 -12.85 -25.91 -5.30
C VAL A 18 -12.94 -24.47 -5.81
N ALA A 19 -13.98 -23.73 -5.43
CA ALA A 19 -14.13 -22.33 -5.82
C ALA A 19 -12.96 -21.46 -5.28
N MET A 20 -12.57 -21.66 -4.03
CA MET A 20 -11.43 -20.96 -3.43
C MET A 20 -10.10 -21.35 -4.11
N ALA A 21 -9.92 -22.62 -4.47
CA ALA A 21 -8.74 -23.09 -5.18
C ALA A 21 -8.60 -22.44 -6.57
N VAL A 22 -9.71 -22.25 -7.28
CA VAL A 22 -9.74 -21.51 -8.56
C VAL A 22 -9.28 -20.07 -8.34
N LEU A 23 -9.84 -19.36 -7.35
CA LEU A 23 -9.44 -17.98 -7.04
C LEU A 23 -7.96 -17.87 -6.66
N LEU A 24 -7.43 -18.80 -5.88
CA LEU A 24 -6.00 -18.81 -5.54
C LEU A 24 -5.10 -19.03 -6.77
N SER A 25 -5.55 -19.83 -7.73
CA SER A 25 -4.85 -20.01 -9.00
C SER A 25 -4.85 -18.71 -9.82
N GLU A 26 -6.00 -18.03 -9.93
CA GLU A 26 -6.12 -16.75 -10.61
C GLU A 26 -5.26 -15.67 -9.94
N LEU A 27 -5.26 -15.62 -8.60
CA LEU A 27 -4.46 -14.72 -7.79
C LEU A 27 -2.97 -14.88 -8.08
N PHE A 28 -2.51 -16.13 -8.20
CA PHE A 28 -1.11 -16.44 -8.50
C PHE A 28 -0.72 -16.08 -9.94
N GLU A 29 -1.60 -16.30 -10.92
CA GLU A 29 -1.36 -15.86 -12.29
C GLU A 29 -1.32 -14.33 -12.42
N LEU A 30 -2.19 -13.62 -11.69
CA LEU A 30 -2.16 -12.16 -11.60
C LEU A 30 -0.83 -11.68 -11.00
N PHE A 31 -0.38 -12.29 -9.91
CA PHE A 31 0.92 -12.00 -9.30
C PHE A 31 2.04 -12.17 -10.33
N LYS A 32 2.09 -13.30 -11.05
CA LYS A 32 3.11 -13.56 -12.09
C LYS A 32 3.09 -12.48 -13.18
N ALA A 33 1.90 -12.11 -13.66
CA ALA A 33 1.75 -11.09 -14.69
C ALA A 33 2.28 -9.73 -14.23
N LYS A 34 1.87 -9.26 -13.04
CA LYS A 34 2.31 -7.98 -12.47
C LYS A 34 3.79 -7.99 -12.13
N GLN A 35 4.28 -9.07 -11.52
CA GLN A 35 5.69 -9.23 -11.16
C GLN A 35 6.59 -9.22 -12.38
N LYS A 36 6.17 -9.83 -13.50
CA LYS A 36 6.89 -9.76 -14.77
C LYS A 36 6.96 -8.33 -15.32
N GLY A 37 5.93 -7.52 -15.11
CA GLY A 37 5.87 -6.13 -15.55
C GLY A 37 6.75 -5.18 -14.73
N TYR A 38 6.67 -5.25 -13.39
CA TYR A 38 7.35 -4.30 -12.51
C TYR A 38 8.73 -4.75 -12.04
N GLY A 39 9.00 -6.06 -12.04
CA GLY A 39 10.20 -6.63 -11.45
C GLY A 39 10.21 -6.56 -9.90
N PRO A 40 11.24 -7.14 -9.24
CA PRO A 40 11.30 -7.22 -7.77
C PRO A 40 11.57 -5.92 -7.02
N ASP A 41 12.13 -4.90 -7.69
CA ASP A 41 12.64 -3.71 -7.02
C ASP A 41 11.53 -2.78 -6.54
N ASN A 42 10.35 -2.85 -7.17
CA ASN A 42 9.16 -2.09 -6.79
C ASN A 42 8.76 -2.27 -5.30
N ILE A 43 8.99 -3.46 -4.76
CA ILE A 43 8.76 -3.81 -3.36
C ILE A 43 10.06 -3.72 -2.57
N ALA A 44 11.21 -4.11 -3.13
CA ALA A 44 12.47 -4.10 -2.40
C ALA A 44 12.85 -2.70 -1.87
N THR A 45 12.48 -1.63 -2.58
CA THR A 45 12.78 -0.25 -2.15
C THR A 45 12.12 0.14 -0.83
N PHE A 46 10.87 -0.27 -0.59
CA PHE A 46 10.08 0.19 0.56
C PHE A 46 9.60 -0.95 1.49
N GLY A 47 9.81 -2.20 1.08
CA GLY A 47 9.40 -3.39 1.82
C GLY A 47 7.92 -3.41 2.20
N GLU A 48 7.67 -3.89 3.41
CA GLU A 48 6.32 -3.97 3.98
C GLU A 48 5.64 -2.61 4.12
N LYS A 49 6.39 -1.51 4.33
CA LYS A 49 5.81 -0.17 4.47
C LYS A 49 5.20 0.32 3.16
N GLY A 50 5.91 0.11 2.05
CA GLY A 50 5.38 0.42 0.72
C GLY A 50 4.18 -0.46 0.33
N LEU A 51 4.10 -1.68 0.86
CA LEU A 51 2.95 -2.57 0.67
C LEU A 51 1.74 -2.11 1.49
N VAL A 52 1.93 -1.62 2.72
CA VAL A 52 0.86 -1.03 3.54
C VAL A 52 0.21 0.15 2.84
N VAL A 53 1.01 1.10 2.32
CA VAL A 53 0.49 2.29 1.63
C VAL A 53 -0.29 1.89 0.38
N ARG A 54 0.23 0.96 -0.43
CA ARG A 54 -0.47 0.46 -1.64
C ARG A 54 -1.76 -0.28 -1.30
N ASN A 55 -1.77 -1.04 -0.20
CA ASN A 55 -2.98 -1.73 0.24
C ASN A 55 -4.04 -0.72 0.71
N TRP A 56 -3.62 0.34 1.42
CA TRP A 56 -4.51 1.40 1.86
C TRP A 56 -5.17 2.16 0.70
N ASP A 57 -4.43 2.51 -0.35
CA ASP A 57 -4.98 3.10 -1.58
C ASP A 57 -6.12 2.25 -2.16
N LYS A 58 -5.88 0.94 -2.29
CA LYS A 58 -6.90 -0.01 -2.76
C LYS A 58 -8.06 -0.16 -1.77
N GLN A 59 -7.81 -0.06 -0.47
CA GLN A 59 -8.85 -0.11 0.56
C GLN A 59 -9.81 1.08 0.45
N GLN A 60 -9.30 2.28 0.19
CA GLN A 60 -10.11 3.47 -0.01
C GLN A 60 -11.06 3.30 -1.21
N ARG A 61 -10.58 2.69 -2.28
CA ARG A 61 -11.41 2.34 -3.45
C ARG A 61 -12.52 1.35 -3.09
N ILE A 62 -12.23 0.32 -2.31
CA ILE A 62 -13.25 -0.64 -1.86
C ILE A 62 -14.30 0.04 -0.98
N ILE A 63 -13.88 0.93 -0.08
CA ILE A 63 -14.81 1.73 0.75
C ILE A 63 -15.72 2.56 -0.16
N ARG A 64 -15.17 3.26 -1.15
CA ARG A 64 -15.95 4.04 -2.12
C ARG A 64 -16.97 3.19 -2.87
N ASN A 65 -16.55 2.04 -3.40
CA ASN A 65 -17.41 1.21 -4.24
C ASN A 65 -18.45 0.43 -3.43
N ILE A 66 -18.04 -0.27 -2.37
CA ILE A 66 -18.92 -1.17 -1.61
C ILE A 66 -19.68 -0.42 -0.52
N TRP A 67 -19.00 0.42 0.27
CA TRP A 67 -19.61 1.05 1.44
C TRP A 67 -20.44 2.28 1.06
N LEU A 68 -19.92 3.11 0.15
CA LEU A 68 -20.63 4.30 -0.32
C LEU A 68 -21.49 4.05 -1.55
N GLY A 69 -21.37 2.88 -2.19
CA GLY A 69 -22.14 2.52 -3.39
C GLY A 69 -21.81 3.38 -4.61
N ILE A 70 -20.61 3.97 -4.66
CA ILE A 70 -20.18 4.84 -5.74
C ILE A 70 -19.42 3.99 -6.75
N ASP A 71 -20.03 3.75 -7.91
CA ASP A 71 -19.39 2.97 -8.97
C ASP A 71 -18.10 3.63 -9.47
N ASN A 72 -17.14 2.78 -9.81
CA ASN A 72 -15.86 3.21 -10.33
C ASN A 72 -15.98 3.40 -11.85
N GLU A 73 -15.76 4.61 -12.35
CA GLU A 73 -15.90 4.94 -13.78
C GLU A 73 -14.76 4.37 -14.65
N LEU A 74 -13.68 3.90 -14.01
CA LEU A 74 -12.53 3.30 -14.70
C LEU A 74 -12.79 1.82 -15.01
N PRO A 75 -12.84 1.41 -16.30
CA PRO A 75 -13.21 0.05 -16.73
C PRO A 75 -12.31 -1.07 -16.19
N ASP A 76 -11.06 -0.72 -15.93
CA ASP A 76 -9.92 -1.56 -15.58
C ASP A 76 -9.64 -1.59 -14.06
N GLU A 77 -10.56 -1.08 -13.25
CA GLU A 77 -10.46 -1.10 -11.79
C GLU A 77 -11.78 -1.52 -11.13
N LYS A 78 -12.26 -2.72 -11.51
CA LYS A 78 -13.42 -3.32 -10.85
C LYS A 78 -13.12 -3.65 -9.39
N VAL A 79 -14.18 -3.82 -8.60
CA VAL A 79 -14.07 -4.19 -7.18
C VAL A 79 -13.30 -5.51 -7.02
N ASP A 80 -13.60 -6.51 -7.83
CA ASP A 80 -12.96 -7.83 -7.76
C ASP A 80 -11.45 -7.73 -8.07
N ASP A 81 -11.05 -6.97 -9.09
CA ASP A 81 -9.64 -6.73 -9.41
C ASP A 81 -8.90 -6.06 -8.25
N THR A 82 -9.57 -5.12 -7.57
CA THR A 82 -9.04 -4.41 -6.40
C THR A 82 -8.83 -5.34 -5.21
N LEU A 83 -9.79 -6.25 -4.96
CA LEU A 83 -9.70 -7.25 -3.91
C LEU A 83 -8.58 -8.25 -4.18
N MET A 84 -8.40 -8.68 -5.43
CA MET A 84 -7.31 -9.57 -5.85
C MET A 84 -5.94 -8.89 -5.68
N ASP A 85 -5.82 -7.60 -5.98
CA ASP A 85 -4.61 -6.82 -5.70
C ASP A 85 -4.29 -6.77 -4.20
N GLN A 86 -5.29 -6.51 -3.35
CA GLN A 86 -5.10 -6.49 -1.90
C GLN A 86 -4.66 -7.85 -1.34
N ALA A 87 -5.27 -8.94 -1.80
CA ALA A 87 -4.87 -10.29 -1.42
C ALA A 87 -3.40 -10.56 -1.79
N ASN A 88 -2.97 -10.14 -3.00
CA ASN A 88 -1.57 -10.25 -3.40
C ASN A 88 -0.64 -9.39 -2.54
N TYR A 89 -1.00 -8.15 -2.22
CA TYR A 89 -0.18 -7.30 -1.33
C TYR A 89 -0.03 -7.90 0.08
N ALA A 90 -1.07 -8.54 0.60
CA ALA A 90 -0.98 -9.25 1.87
C ALA A 90 0.01 -10.42 1.80
N LEU A 91 -0.07 -11.25 0.75
CA LEU A 91 0.85 -12.38 0.53
C LEU A 91 2.30 -11.91 0.31
N MET A 92 2.49 -10.86 -0.48
CA MET A 92 3.81 -10.24 -0.71
C MET A 92 4.40 -9.69 0.59
N THR A 93 3.58 -9.11 1.46
CA THR A 93 4.02 -8.66 2.79
C THR A 93 4.54 -9.84 3.62
N ILE A 94 3.86 -10.98 3.58
CA ILE A 94 4.33 -12.21 4.24
C ILE A 94 5.66 -12.68 3.64
N LEU A 95 5.84 -12.63 2.32
CA LEU A 95 7.10 -13.00 1.66
C LEU A 95 8.26 -12.09 2.09
N VAL A 96 8.03 -10.79 2.18
CA VAL A 96 8.99 -9.80 2.70
C VAL A 96 9.36 -10.14 4.15
N ARG A 97 8.37 -10.35 5.02
CA ARG A 97 8.57 -10.68 6.44
C ARG A 97 9.26 -12.02 6.67
N ARG A 98 9.13 -12.96 5.74
CA ARG A 98 9.84 -14.25 5.75
C ARG A 98 11.25 -14.17 5.16
N GLY A 99 11.69 -13.01 4.69
CA GLY A 99 12.99 -12.84 4.03
C GLY A 99 13.09 -13.57 2.68
N VAL A 100 11.96 -13.91 2.06
CA VAL A 100 11.91 -14.61 0.77
C VAL A 100 11.95 -13.62 -0.40
N TRP A 101 11.47 -12.39 -0.19
CA TRP A 101 11.46 -11.38 -1.26
C TRP A 101 12.89 -11.01 -1.65
N PRO A 102 13.28 -11.16 -2.93
CA PRO A 102 14.66 -10.96 -3.35
C PRO A 102 15.03 -9.48 -3.29
N ARG A 103 16.31 -9.20 -3.04
CA ARG A 103 16.90 -7.85 -3.01
C ARG A 103 16.32 -6.90 -1.95
N PHE A 104 15.33 -7.35 -1.19
CA PHE A 104 14.95 -6.70 0.06
C PHE A 104 15.99 -7.05 1.11
N GLN A 105 17.00 -6.19 1.25
CA GLN A 105 17.82 -6.19 2.45
C GLN A 105 17.13 -5.30 3.47
N TYR A 106 16.93 -5.81 4.68
CA TYR A 106 16.46 -4.99 5.80
C TYR A 106 17.55 -3.97 6.13
N GLN A 107 17.63 -2.87 5.38
CA GLN A 107 18.54 -1.77 5.64
C GLN A 107 17.90 -0.80 6.63
N PHE A 108 17.72 -1.23 7.87
CA PHE A 108 17.50 -0.32 8.99
C PHE A 108 18.08 -0.96 10.25
N GLU A 109 19.42 -0.94 10.35
CA GLU A 109 20.10 -1.03 11.64
C GLU A 109 19.97 0.28 12.43
N GLU A 110 19.53 1.36 11.78
CA GLU A 110 19.06 2.55 12.47
C GLU A 110 17.53 2.51 12.56
N ARG A 111 17.02 2.42 13.79
CA ARG A 111 15.60 2.62 14.10
C ARG A 111 15.12 3.86 13.34
N LEU A 112 14.18 3.67 12.40
CA LEU A 112 13.43 4.80 11.86
C LEU A 112 12.80 5.55 13.05
N PRO A 113 12.94 6.89 13.11
CA PRO A 113 12.40 7.65 14.22
C PRO A 113 10.92 7.29 14.34
N THR A 114 10.50 6.98 15.56
CA THR A 114 9.08 6.75 15.81
C THR A 114 8.31 7.99 15.38
N LEU A 115 7.03 7.80 15.06
CA LEU A 115 6.14 8.93 14.77
C LEU A 115 6.26 10.05 15.81
N TYR A 116 6.48 9.66 17.07
CA TYR A 116 6.79 10.55 18.18
C TYR A 116 8.12 11.31 18.02
N GLU A 117 9.22 10.64 17.65
CA GLU A 117 10.52 11.27 17.40
C GLU A 117 10.51 12.18 16.17
N VAL A 118 9.76 11.84 15.13
CA VAL A 118 9.54 12.70 13.95
C VAL A 118 8.78 13.96 14.36
N VAL A 119 7.70 13.83 15.12
CA VAL A 119 6.90 14.97 15.61
C VAL A 119 7.72 15.85 16.55
N VAL A 120 8.47 15.26 17.48
CA VAL A 120 9.33 16.01 18.42
C VAL A 120 10.51 16.68 17.69
N GLY A 121 11.15 16.01 16.73
CA GLY A 121 12.24 16.59 15.92
C GLY A 121 11.77 17.77 15.07
N ALA A 122 10.55 17.70 14.52
CA ALA A 122 9.91 18.79 13.81
C ALA A 122 9.56 19.98 14.74
N LEU A 123 9.10 19.71 15.96
CA LEU A 123 8.80 20.75 16.96
C LEU A 123 10.07 21.41 17.53
N ASP A 124 11.17 20.67 17.61
CA ASP A 124 12.48 21.14 18.09
C ASP A 124 13.34 21.80 16.99
N GLY A 125 12.88 21.83 15.73
CA GLY A 125 13.62 22.41 14.60
C GLY A 125 14.90 21.65 14.22
N LYS A 126 15.01 20.36 14.57
CA LYS A 126 16.23 19.54 14.40
C LYS A 126 16.25 18.69 13.13
N THR A 127 15.20 18.75 12.33
CA THR A 127 15.08 18.01 11.06
C THR A 127 14.45 18.92 10.02
N GLU A 128 15.13 19.12 8.89
CA GLU A 128 14.62 19.85 7.74
C GLU A 128 13.56 18.99 7.04
N TYR A 129 12.30 19.17 7.45
CA TYR A 129 11.14 18.72 6.69
C TYR A 129 10.47 19.96 6.09
N THR A 130 9.93 19.82 4.88
CA THR A 130 9.13 20.89 4.29
C THR A 130 7.88 21.11 5.15
N ASP A 131 7.45 22.36 5.30
CA ASP A 131 6.30 22.72 6.14
C ASP A 131 5.03 21.91 5.80
N GLY A 132 4.87 21.51 4.53
CA GLY A 132 3.80 20.64 4.06
C GLY A 132 3.82 19.20 4.64
N MET A 133 5.00 18.61 4.86
CA MET A 133 5.12 17.29 5.49
C MET A 133 4.69 17.32 6.97
N ILE A 134 5.03 18.40 7.67
CA ILE A 134 4.66 18.61 9.07
C ILE A 134 3.14 18.81 9.20
N ALA A 135 2.53 19.56 8.29
CA ALA A 135 1.09 19.77 8.26
C ALA A 135 0.29 18.48 7.97
N TRP A 136 0.73 17.67 6.99
CA TRP A 136 0.09 16.40 6.67
C TRP A 136 0.15 15.39 7.83
N LEU A 137 1.31 15.29 8.51
CA LEU A 137 1.46 14.46 9.70
C LEU A 137 0.56 14.96 10.84
N ARG A 138 0.41 16.27 11.03
CA ARG A 138 -0.53 16.82 12.02
C ARG A 138 -1.98 16.45 11.72
N PHE A 139 -2.41 16.51 10.46
CA PHE A 139 -3.75 16.09 10.07
C PHE A 139 -3.98 14.59 10.28
N ALA A 140 -3.09 13.75 9.75
CA ALA A 140 -3.23 12.29 9.79
C ALA A 140 -3.15 11.69 11.21
N ILE A 141 -2.49 12.38 12.14
CA ILE A 141 -2.24 11.89 13.51
C ILE A 141 -3.17 12.54 14.54
N ALA A 142 -3.46 13.84 14.41
CA ALA A 142 -4.11 14.61 15.47
C ALA A 142 -5.62 14.86 15.23
N GLY A 143 -6.16 14.53 14.06
CA GLY A 143 -7.59 14.70 13.79
C GLY A 143 -8.03 16.17 13.77
N LEU A 144 -7.25 17.02 13.08
CA LEU A 144 -7.58 18.44 12.90
C LEU A 144 -8.91 18.62 12.12
N PRO A 145 -9.58 19.77 12.30
CA PRO A 145 -10.78 20.11 11.53
C PRO A 145 -10.51 20.08 10.02
N GLU A 146 -11.47 19.55 9.25
CA GLU A 146 -11.38 19.31 7.80
C GLU A 146 -10.92 20.53 6.98
N GLU A 147 -11.34 21.73 7.40
CA GLU A 147 -11.01 22.99 6.71
C GLU A 147 -9.51 23.34 6.76
N GLU A 148 -8.84 23.06 7.89
CA GLU A 148 -7.39 23.28 8.04
C GLU A 148 -6.57 22.22 7.27
N ALA A 149 -7.15 21.04 7.06
CA ALA A 149 -6.53 19.97 6.27
C ALA A 149 -6.58 20.28 4.76
N GLU A 150 -7.69 20.85 4.29
CA GLU A 150 -7.85 21.25 2.89
C GLU A 150 -6.91 22.40 2.51
N GLU A 151 -6.70 23.37 3.40
CA GLU A 151 -5.77 24.47 3.17
C GLU A 151 -4.32 23.96 3.06
N ALA A 152 -3.89 23.10 3.98
CA ALA A 152 -2.57 22.48 3.93
C ALA A 152 -2.34 21.60 2.68
N TYR A 153 -3.39 20.89 2.22
CA TYR A 153 -3.33 20.10 0.99
C TYR A 153 -3.18 20.99 -0.26
N ARG A 154 -3.87 22.14 -0.30
CA ARG A 154 -3.76 23.10 -1.42
C ARG A 154 -2.39 23.76 -1.50
N GLU A 155 -1.79 24.10 -0.36
CA GLU A 155 -0.42 24.63 -0.32
C GLU A 155 0.61 23.58 -0.78
N TRP A 156 0.39 22.31 -0.41
CA TRP A 156 1.23 21.21 -0.88
C TRP A 156 1.11 20.95 -2.38
N GLU A 157 -0.10 20.97 -2.95
CA GLU A 157 -0.27 20.86 -4.40
C GLU A 157 0.28 22.08 -5.16
N TRP A 158 0.19 23.28 -4.58
CA TRP A 158 0.86 24.47 -5.12
C TRP A 158 2.38 24.30 -5.12
N PHE A 159 2.96 23.77 -4.04
CA PHE A 159 4.39 23.49 -3.94
C PHE A 159 4.83 22.45 -4.99
N LEU A 160 4.12 21.32 -5.10
CA LEU A 160 4.41 20.29 -6.10
C LEU A 160 4.26 20.79 -7.54
N SER A 161 3.35 21.73 -7.79
CA SER A 161 3.12 22.28 -9.13
C SER A 161 4.07 23.42 -9.51
N ASN A 162 4.79 24.02 -8.57
CA ASN A 162 5.70 25.14 -8.81
C ASN A 162 7.18 24.85 -8.52
N ASP A 163 7.52 23.69 -7.93
CA ASP A 163 8.91 23.36 -7.54
C ASP A 163 9.48 22.11 -8.26
N LEU A 164 8.79 21.57 -9.26
CA LEU A 164 9.27 20.43 -10.07
C LEU A 164 10.38 20.81 -11.09
N ASP A 165 10.80 22.08 -11.15
CA ASP A 165 11.93 22.54 -11.98
C ASP A 165 13.25 22.69 -11.19
N ALA A 166 13.28 22.34 -9.90
CA ALA A 166 14.54 22.24 -9.17
C ALA A 166 15.15 20.85 -9.36
N ASP A 167 16.12 20.76 -10.28
CA ASP A 167 17.07 19.65 -10.40
C ASP A 167 17.57 19.19 -9.03
N ILE A 168 17.12 18.02 -8.56
CA ILE A 168 17.70 17.35 -7.39
C ILE A 168 17.92 15.87 -7.74
N PHE A 169 19.16 15.59 -8.12
CA PHE A 169 19.90 14.39 -7.72
C PHE A 169 20.18 14.42 -6.22
#